data_AF-A0A6J3C1C4-F1
#
_entry.id   AF-A0A6J3C1C4-F1
#
_cell.length_a   1.000
_cell.length_b   1.000
_cell.length_c   1.000
_cell.angle_alpha   90.00
_cell.angle_beta   90.00
_cell.angle_gamma   90.00
#
_symmetry.space_group_name_H-M   'P 1'
#
loop_
_entity.id
_entity.type
_entity.pdbx_description
1 polymer ?
#
loop_
_entity_poly.entity_id
_entity_poly.type
_entity_poly.pdbx_seq_one_letter_code
_entity_poly.pdbx_strand_id
1 'polypeptide(L)'
;MTPEPKEIGHQVRFGNTIIGLFQKACWEIPEIVGATGLAFVGIGLAILGCRRYIQNDGDNREYKSVYMIVRPNNPRACRLKNPVYTQYKC
;
A
#
# COMPACT_ATOMS: atom_id res chain seq x y z
N MET A 1 -20.62 -19.81 12.80
CA MET A 1 -20.80 -19.76 14.26
C MET A 1 -19.46 -19.38 14.86
N THR A 2 -19.25 -18.10 15.20
CA THR A 2 -18.09 -17.71 16.02
C THR A 2 -18.27 -18.37 17.39
N PRO A 3 -17.28 -19.11 17.91
CA PRO A 3 -17.42 -19.69 19.25
C PRO A 3 -17.48 -18.53 20.23
N GLU A 4 -18.63 -18.34 20.87
CA GLU A 4 -18.74 -17.36 21.94
C GLU A 4 -17.73 -17.71 23.04
N PRO A 5 -17.02 -16.71 23.60
CA PRO A 5 -16.10 -16.95 24.71
C PRO A 5 -16.90 -17.54 25.87
N LYS A 6 -16.55 -18.76 26.27
CA LYS A 6 -17.22 -19.43 27.39
C LYS A 6 -16.58 -18.92 28.67
N GLU A 7 -17.32 -18.13 29.44
CA GLU A 7 -16.90 -17.77 30.79
C GLU A 7 -17.08 -18.98 31.71
N ILE A 8 -15.99 -19.39 32.36
CA ILE A 8 -16.00 -20.45 33.37
C ILE A 8 -15.40 -19.84 34.64
N GLY A 9 -16.27 -19.30 35.51
CA GLY A 9 -15.84 -18.56 36.70
C GLY A 9 -15.09 -17.27 36.33
N HIS A 10 -13.92 -17.04 36.93
CA HIS A 10 -13.09 -15.85 36.67
C HIS A 10 -12.34 -15.91 35.31
N GLN A 11 -12.27 -17.06 34.65
CA GLN A 11 -11.37 -17.26 33.50
C GLN A 11 -12.15 -17.36 32.18
N VAL A 12 -11.70 -16.60 31.18
CA VAL A 12 -12.23 -16.64 29.82
C VAL A 12 -11.48 -17.70 29.02
N ARG A 13 -12.16 -18.75 28.55
CA ARG A 13 -11.55 -19.78 27.69
C ARG A 13 -11.97 -19.58 26.23
N PHE A 14 -10.96 -19.43 25.36
CA PHE A 14 -11.12 -19.43 23.91
C PHE A 14 -10.94 -20.84 23.35
N GLY A 15 -11.69 -21.19 22.30
CA GLY A 15 -11.56 -22.49 21.64
C GLY A 15 -10.22 -22.66 20.91
N ASN A 16 -9.77 -23.91 20.70
CA ASN A 16 -8.48 -24.24 20.06
C ASN A 16 -8.46 -24.03 18.52
N THR A 17 -9.36 -23.22 17.99
CA THR A 17 -9.47 -22.91 16.56
C THR A 17 -8.67 -21.65 16.23
N ILE A 18 -8.19 -21.51 14.99
CA ILE A 18 -7.45 -20.31 14.52
C ILE A 18 -8.23 -19.01 14.81
N ILE A 19 -9.55 -19.03 14.60
CA ILE A 19 -10.44 -17.90 14.91
C ILE A 19 -10.44 -17.60 16.40
N GLY A 20 -10.47 -18.63 17.26
CA GLY A 20 -10.40 -18.47 18.72
C GLY A 20 -9.05 -17.94 19.20
N LEU A 21 -7.96 -18.32 18.53
CA LEU A 21 -6.62 -17.79 18.82
C LEU A 21 -6.50 -16.30 18.45
N PHE A 22 -7.07 -15.89 17.31
CA PHE A 22 -7.11 -14.48 16.94
C PHE A 22 -7.96 -13.65 17.91
N GLN A 23 -9.11 -14.19 18.30
CA GLN A 23 -9.99 -13.54 19.27
C GLN A 23 -9.32 -13.39 20.65
N LYS A 24 -8.56 -14.42 21.07
CA LYS A 24 -7.69 -14.37 22.25
C LYS A 24 -6.61 -13.29 22.11
N ALA A 25 -5.93 -13.22 20.97
CA ALA A 25 -4.87 -12.23 20.74
C ALA A 25 -5.41 -10.79 20.79
N CYS A 26 -6.58 -10.54 20.20
CA CYS A 26 -7.26 -9.25 20.28
C CYS A 26 -7.69 -8.87 21.71
N TRP A 27 -7.98 -9.86 22.55
CA TRP A 27 -8.39 -9.65 23.94
C TRP A 27 -7.22 -9.44 24.90
N GLU A 28 -6.16 -10.25 24.77
CA GLU A 28 -5.01 -10.18 25.68
C GLU A 28 -4.08 -9.00 25.36
N ILE A 29 -3.80 -8.73 24.09
CA ILE A 29 -2.81 -7.71 23.69
C ILE A 29 -3.30 -6.89 22.49
N PRO A 30 -4.31 -6.02 22.66
CA PRO A 30 -4.93 -5.28 21.56
C PRO A 30 -3.96 -4.33 20.85
N GLU A 31 -3.00 -3.73 21.58
CA GLU A 31 -2.06 -2.75 20.99
C GLU A 31 -1.16 -3.39 19.93
N ILE A 32 -0.59 -4.56 20.21
CA ILE A 32 0.32 -5.24 19.29
C ILE A 32 -0.43 -5.74 18.06
N VAL A 33 -1.63 -6.31 18.26
CA VAL A 33 -2.49 -6.78 17.15
C VAL A 33 -2.93 -5.62 16.27
N GLY A 34 -3.31 -4.49 16.87
CA GLY A 34 -3.63 -3.26 16.16
C GLY A 34 -2.43 -2.73 15.36
N ALA A 35 -1.25 -2.64 16.00
CA ALA A 35 -0.03 -2.14 15.37
C ALA A 35 0.42 -3.03 14.21
N THR A 36 0.39 -4.36 14.36
CA THR A 36 0.72 -5.28 13.27
C THR A 36 -0.29 -5.21 12.13
N GLY A 37 -1.59 -5.16 12.44
CA GLY A 37 -2.63 -4.95 11.42
C GLY A 37 -2.40 -3.68 10.61
N LEU A 38 -2.10 -2.56 11.29
CA LEU A 38 -1.84 -1.27 10.66
C LEU A 38 -0.53 -1.28 9.85
N ALA A 39 0.51 -1.97 10.33
CA ALA A 39 1.75 -2.16 9.59
C ALA A 39 1.52 -2.90 8.25
N PHE A 40 0.71 -3.96 8.25
CA PHE A 40 0.34 -4.66 7.02
C PHE A 40 -0.44 -3.78 6.05
N VAL A 41 -1.39 -2.97 6.56
CA VAL A 41 -2.11 -1.99 5.74
C VAL A 41 -1.14 -0.99 5.12
N GLY A 42 -0.19 -0.47 5.89
CA GLY A 42 0.84 0.45 5.41
C GLY A 42 1.69 -0.14 4.29
N ILE A 43 2.12 -1.39 4.44
CA ILE A 43 2.86 -2.12 3.38
C ILE A 43 1.99 -2.29 2.14
N GLY A 44 0.71 -2.65 2.30
CA GLY A 44 -0.23 -2.78 1.18
C GLY A 44 -0.39 -1.48 0.40
N LEU A 45 -0.56 -0.35 1.10
CA LEU A 45 -0.66 0.97 0.49
C LEU A 45 0.64 1.39 -0.20
N ALA A 46 1.80 1.10 0.40
CA ALA A 46 3.11 1.39 -0.19
C ALA A 46 3.31 0.64 -1.52
N ILE A 47 2.97 -0.66 -1.55
CA ILE A 47 3.05 -1.47 -2.78
C ILE A 47 2.11 -0.93 -3.85
N LEU A 48 0.85 -0.63 -3.50
CA LEU A 48 -0.13 -0.08 -4.44
C LEU A 48 0.33 1.28 -5.00
N GLY A 49 0.84 2.16 -4.14
CA GLY A 49 1.39 3.46 -4.51
C GLY A 49 2.56 3.32 -5.48
N CYS A 50 3.53 2.47 -5.16
CA CYS A 50 4.68 2.19 -6.03
C CYS A 50 4.25 1.61 -7.38
N ARG A 51 3.32 0.64 -7.41
CA ARG A 51 2.83 0.06 -8.67
C ARG A 51 2.14 1.09 -9.54
N ARG A 52 1.28 1.92 -8.95
CA ARG A 52 0.57 2.99 -9.67
C ARG A 52 1.53 4.07 -10.18
N TYR A 53 2.56 4.38 -9.40
CA TYR A 53 3.64 5.29 -9.79
C TYR A 53 4.47 4.72 -10.97
N ILE A 54 4.78 3.42 -10.98
CA ILE A 54 5.48 2.78 -12.11
C ILE A 54 4.62 2.84 -13.38
N GLN A 55 3.34 2.47 -13.29
CA GLN A 55 2.47 2.35 -14.47
C GLN A 55 2.15 3.71 -15.12
N ASN A 56 1.97 4.76 -14.32
CA ASN A 56 1.49 6.04 -14.83
C ASN A 56 2.60 7.00 -15.26
N ASP A 57 3.80 6.84 -14.70
CA ASP A 57 4.90 7.81 -14.83
C ASP A 57 6.02 7.36 -15.81
N GLY A 58 5.93 6.16 -16.40
CA GLY A 58 6.64 5.73 -17.62
C GLY A 58 8.09 6.24 -17.83
N ASP A 59 8.39 6.67 -19.06
CA ASP A 59 9.66 7.32 -19.45
C ASP A 59 9.86 8.67 -18.74
N ASN A 60 8.78 9.27 -18.22
CA ASN A 60 8.83 10.52 -17.47
C ASN A 60 9.77 10.42 -16.25
N ARG A 61 9.95 9.23 -15.64
CA ARG A 61 10.87 9.01 -14.52
C ARG A 61 12.34 9.29 -14.84
N GLU A 62 12.78 8.94 -16.03
CA GLU A 62 14.18 9.13 -16.46
C GLU A 62 14.50 10.63 -16.60
N TYR A 63 13.50 11.42 -16.98
CA TYR A 63 13.68 12.83 -17.33
C TYR A 63 13.03 13.81 -16.35
N LYS A 64 12.47 13.34 -15.21
CA LYS A 64 11.77 14.19 -14.22
C LYS A 64 12.70 15.04 -13.36
N SER A 65 13.91 14.55 -13.09
CA SER A 65 14.87 15.16 -12.16
C SER A 65 15.87 16.11 -12.82
N VAL A 66 15.93 16.14 -14.15
CA VAL A 66 16.93 16.90 -14.89
C VAL A 66 16.22 17.86 -15.84
N TYR A 67 16.66 19.11 -15.84
CA TYR A 67 16.22 20.07 -16.86
C TYR A 67 16.75 19.62 -18.22
N MET A 68 15.85 19.28 -19.13
CA MET A 68 16.20 18.91 -20.49
C MET A 68 15.44 19.72 -21.53
N ILE A 69 16.13 20.04 -22.62
CA ILE A 69 15.53 20.67 -23.80
C ILE A 69 15.16 19.54 -24.77
N VAL A 70 13.87 19.33 -24.98
CA VAL A 70 13.36 18.27 -25.86
C VAL A 70 13.23 18.80 -27.27
N ARG A 71 13.85 18.11 -28.25
CA ARG A 71 13.64 18.44 -29.66
C ARG A 71 12.22 18.06 -30.10
N PRO A 72 11.51 18.94 -30.83
CA PRO A 72 10.12 18.71 -31.21
C PRO A 72 9.91 17.52 -32.16
N ASN A 73 10.94 17.12 -32.92
CA ASN A 73 10.86 16.01 -33.89
C ASN A 73 11.25 14.65 -33.30
N ASN A 74 11.59 14.56 -32.00
CA ASN A 74 11.99 13.28 -31.42
C ASN A 74 10.73 12.45 -31.12
N PRO A 75 10.54 11.24 -31.71
CA PRO A 75 9.36 10.41 -31.45
C PRO A 75 9.24 9.99 -29.97
N ARG A 76 10.35 10.02 -29.21
CA ARG A 76 10.33 9.75 -27.75
C ARG A 76 9.71 10.89 -26.94
N ALA A 77 9.61 12.11 -27.50
CA ALA A 77 9.05 13.27 -26.84
C ALA A 77 7.55 13.09 -26.53
N CYS A 78 6.78 12.45 -27.41
CA CYS A 78 5.35 12.21 -27.19
C CYS A 78 5.05 11.21 -26.07
N ARG A 79 6.06 10.52 -25.52
CA ARG A 79 5.91 9.62 -24.37
C ARG A 79 6.08 10.33 -23.02
N LEU A 80 6.48 11.60 -23.05
CA LEU A 80 6.62 12.45 -21.88
C LEU A 80 5.29 13.15 -21.60
N LYS A 81 4.79 13.03 -20.36
CA LYS A 81 3.50 13.63 -19.98
C LYS A 81 3.61 15.07 -19.49
N ASN A 82 4.78 15.48 -18.97
CA ASN A 82 4.91 16.79 -18.33
C ASN A 82 6.36 17.34 -18.27
N PRO A 83 6.99 17.63 -19.41
CA PRO A 83 8.27 18.34 -19.42
C PRO A 83 8.06 19.85 -19.14
N VAL A 84 8.96 20.44 -18.33
CA VAL A 84 8.89 21.84 -17.84
C VAL A 84 8.83 22.89 -18.96
N TYR A 85 9.17 22.54 -20.21
CA TYR A 85 8.90 23.35 -21.40
C TYR A 85 8.72 22.45 -22.64
N THR A 86 7.49 22.05 -22.95
CA THR A 86 7.14 21.72 -24.35
C THR A 86 5.89 22.48 -24.74
N GLN A 87 6.07 23.48 -25.61
CA GLN A 87 4.99 24.24 -26.26
C GLN A 87 4.20 23.41 -27.30
N TYR A 88 4.27 22.07 -27.24
CA TYR A 88 3.81 21.22 -28.32
C TYR A 88 2.95 20.07 -27.80
N LYS A 89 1.68 20.12 -28.19
CA LYS A 89 0.74 19.00 -28.13
C LYS A 89 1.14 18.02 -29.23
N CYS A 90 1.57 16.81 -28.84
CA CYS A 90 1.12 15.64 -29.58
C CYS A 90 -0.36 15.43 -29.19
#